data_AF-A0A935RLU9-F1
#
_entry.id   AF-A0A935RLU9-F1
#
_cell.length_a   1.000
_cell.length_b   1.000
_cell.length_c   1.000
_cell.angle_alpha   90.00
_cell.angle_beta   90.00
_cell.angle_gamma   90.00
#
_symmetry.space_group_name_H-M   'P 1'
#
loop_
_entity.id
_entity.type
_entity.pdbx_description
1 polymer ?
#
loop_
_entity_poly.entity_id
_entity_poly.type
_entity_poly.pdbx_seq_one_letter_code
_entity_poly.pdbx_strand_id
1 'polypeptide(L)'
;MQEITAMGMAKPGSDVTPCLRQVTGLGAGLLDWFYRRCTTADLLDRLDALTPQFAAMESWAQAAMVARLKQEQGNLRRIVIRIETIRETSFVSAGYLLADMTTTILCLGLVLARIEPFYESLFFVGVISWLMIFLLLLIRDLDNPFGYYEEFSGADVSLAPLEAAVLRLEAASGGR
;
A
#
# COMPACT_ATOMS: atom_id res chain seq x y z
N MET A 1 10.47 15.83 20.63
CA MET A 1 10.02 15.73 22.04
C MET A 1 9.81 17.10 22.69
N GLN A 2 10.70 18.09 22.48
CA GLN A 2 10.59 19.42 23.14
C GLN A 2 9.43 20.31 22.64
N GLU A 3 8.93 20.13 21.42
CA GLU A 3 7.87 21.01 20.88
C GLU A 3 6.46 20.69 21.40
N ILE A 4 6.17 19.42 21.74
CA ILE A 4 4.85 19.00 22.24
C ILE A 4 4.65 19.49 23.68
N THR A 5 5.71 19.48 24.49
CA THR A 5 5.68 20.00 25.86
C THR A 5 5.56 21.52 25.91
N ALA A 6 6.09 22.23 24.90
CA ALA A 6 6.01 23.69 24.82
C ALA A 6 4.57 24.18 24.50
N MET A 7 3.77 23.41 23.76
CA MET A 7 2.39 23.78 23.45
C MET A 7 1.44 23.58 24.64
N GLY A 8 1.70 22.61 25.51
CA GLY A 8 0.90 22.35 26.71
C GLY A 8 0.95 23.45 27.78
N MET A 9 1.94 24.35 27.73
CA MET A 9 2.09 25.45 28.69
C MET A 9 1.53 26.79 28.19
N ALA A 10 1.06 26.89 26.94
CA ALA A 10 0.75 28.19 26.33
C ALA A 10 -0.73 28.62 26.39
N LYS A 11 -1.72 27.72 26.47
CA LYS A 11 -3.15 28.11 26.60
C LYS A 11 -4.03 27.00 27.22
N PRO A 12 -4.79 27.26 28.31
CA PRO A 12 -5.58 26.26 29.07
C PRO A 12 -6.81 25.63 28.36
N GLY A 13 -6.92 25.69 27.03
CA GLY A 13 -8.07 25.18 26.26
C GLY A 13 -7.70 24.37 25.01
N SER A 14 -6.43 23.96 24.89
CA SER A 14 -5.88 23.26 23.71
C SER A 14 -5.88 21.74 23.91
N ASP A 15 -7.06 21.14 24.08
CA ASP A 15 -7.18 19.68 24.14
C ASP A 15 -6.98 19.07 22.74
N VAL A 16 -5.77 18.56 22.48
CA VAL A 16 -5.39 17.92 21.23
C VAL A 16 -5.74 16.42 21.23
N THR A 17 -6.18 15.88 22.37
CA THR A 17 -6.46 14.45 22.58
C THR A 17 -7.49 13.90 21.58
N PRO A 18 -8.60 14.59 21.24
CA PRO A 18 -9.57 14.10 20.27
C PRO A 18 -8.96 13.93 18.87
N CYS A 19 -8.16 14.92 18.44
CA CYS A 19 -7.47 14.88 17.14
C CYS A 19 -6.44 13.74 17.10
N LEU A 20 -5.64 13.58 18.16
CA LEU A 20 -4.65 12.50 18.24
C LEU A 20 -5.29 11.11 18.20
N ARG A 21 -6.42 10.93 18.89
CA ARG A 21 -7.19 9.68 18.85
C ARG A 21 -7.71 9.39 17.43
N GLN A 22 -8.17 10.42 16.73
CA GLN A 22 -8.68 10.27 15.38
C GLN A 22 -7.57 9.97 14.36
N VAL A 23 -6.40 10.59 14.50
CA VAL A 23 -5.21 10.25 13.70
C VAL A 23 -4.74 8.82 13.98
N THR A 24 -4.80 8.37 15.24
CA THR A 24 -4.49 6.98 15.61
C THR A 24 -5.48 6.00 14.97
N GLY A 25 -6.78 6.30 15.04
CA GLY A 25 -7.82 5.50 14.40
C GLY A 25 -7.76 5.49 12.86
N LEU A 26 -7.26 6.56 12.25
CA LEU A 26 -6.94 6.61 10.82
C LEU A 26 -5.76 5.68 10.49
N GLY A 27 -4.71 5.69 11.33
CA GLY A 27 -3.56 4.79 11.17
C GLY A 27 -3.95 3.31 11.20
N ALA A 28 -4.76 2.91 12.19
CA ALA A 28 -5.32 1.56 12.25
C ALA A 28 -6.22 1.24 11.03
N GLY A 29 -7.07 2.20 10.63
CA GLY A 29 -7.90 2.06 9.43
C GLY A 29 -7.08 1.90 8.14
N LEU A 30 -5.92 2.55 8.04
CA LEU A 30 -5.02 2.40 6.90
C LEU A 30 -4.42 0.99 6.83
N LEU A 31 -4.04 0.40 7.98
CA LEU A 31 -3.59 -1.00 8.06
C LEU A 31 -4.72 -1.96 7.66
N ASP A 32 -5.92 -1.79 8.22
CA ASP A 32 -7.08 -2.61 7.87
C ASP A 32 -7.41 -2.52 6.37
N TRP A 33 -7.23 -1.35 5.76
CA TRP A 33 -7.40 -1.14 4.32
C TRP A 33 -6.34 -1.87 3.46
N PHE A 34 -5.09 -1.99 3.93
CA PHE A 34 -4.09 -2.83 3.24
C PHE A 34 -4.49 -4.32 3.24
N TYR A 35 -5.16 -4.78 4.29
CA TYR A 35 -5.67 -6.15 4.39
C TYR A 35 -7.09 -6.33 3.83
N ARG A 36 -7.62 -5.38 3.04
CA ARG A 36 -9.00 -5.38 2.49
C ARG A 36 -10.11 -5.59 3.53
N ARG A 37 -9.88 -5.21 4.80
CA ARG A 37 -10.90 -5.29 5.87
C ARG A 37 -11.88 -4.11 5.86
N CYS A 38 -11.53 -3.02 5.19
CA CYS A 38 -12.42 -1.90 4.90
C CYS A 38 -12.22 -1.40 3.47
N THR A 39 -13.19 -0.65 2.95
CA THR A 39 -13.12 -0.11 1.59
C THR A 39 -12.31 1.18 1.54
N THR A 40 -11.89 1.56 0.34
CA THR A 40 -11.24 2.85 0.08
C THR A 40 -12.17 4.02 0.42
N ALA A 41 -13.47 3.88 0.17
CA ALA A 41 -14.47 4.88 0.57
C ALA A 41 -14.49 5.07 2.10
N ASP A 42 -14.54 3.98 2.87
CA ASP A 42 -14.53 4.05 4.34
C ASP A 42 -13.27 4.74 4.89
N LEU A 43 -12.11 4.48 4.27
CA LEU A 43 -10.85 5.12 4.66
C LEU A 43 -10.84 6.61 4.32
N LEU A 44 -11.37 7.00 3.15
CA LEU A 44 -11.47 8.40 2.75
C LEU A 44 -12.45 9.17 3.64
N ASP A 45 -13.56 8.56 4.06
CA ASP A 45 -14.50 9.16 5.01
C ASP A 45 -13.83 9.41 6.38
N ARG A 46 -13.02 8.46 6.85
CA ARG A 46 -12.21 8.64 8.08
C ARG A 46 -11.20 9.78 7.94
N LEU A 47 -10.60 9.94 6.77
CA LEU A 47 -9.68 11.02 6.47
C LEU A 47 -10.42 12.37 6.45
N ASP A 48 -11.61 12.44 5.86
CA ASP A 48 -12.46 13.64 5.81
C ASP A 48 -12.93 14.06 7.20
N ALA A 49 -13.15 13.10 8.09
CA ALA A 49 -13.54 13.34 9.47
C ALA A 49 -12.48 14.09 10.31
N LEU A 50 -11.24 14.25 9.83
CA LEU A 50 -10.24 15.15 10.44
C LEU A 50 -10.51 16.63 10.19
N THR A 51 -11.29 16.97 9.16
CA THR A 51 -11.54 18.36 8.75
C THR A 51 -12.18 19.21 9.86
N PRO A 52 -13.21 18.74 10.58
CA PRO A 52 -13.78 19.47 11.72
C PRO A 52 -12.78 19.69 12.86
N GLN A 53 -11.85 18.76 13.10
CA GLN A 53 -10.81 18.93 14.12
C GLN A 53 -9.86 20.05 13.74
N PHE A 54 -9.41 20.09 12.47
CA PHE A 54 -8.54 21.15 11.99
C PHE A 54 -9.23 22.52 12.01
N ALA A 55 -10.53 22.58 11.70
CA ALA A 55 -11.31 23.81 11.84
C ALA A 55 -11.39 24.29 13.30
N ALA A 56 -11.60 23.38 14.26
CA ALA A 56 -11.60 23.72 15.68
C ALA A 56 -10.24 24.29 16.14
N MET A 57 -9.14 23.80 15.58
CA MET A 57 -7.78 24.29 15.86
C MET A 57 -7.51 25.71 15.35
N GLU A 58 -8.23 26.22 14.34
CA GLU A 58 -8.01 27.56 13.80
C GLU A 58 -8.21 28.68 14.83
N SER A 59 -9.01 28.42 15.87
CA SER A 59 -9.31 29.38 16.94
C SER A 59 -8.13 29.63 17.89
N TRP A 60 -7.16 28.71 17.98
CA TRP A 60 -6.06 28.78 18.95
C TRP A 60 -4.68 28.44 18.38
N ALA A 61 -4.60 27.72 17.25
CA ALA A 61 -3.35 27.42 16.55
C ALA A 61 -3.02 28.50 15.50
N GLN A 62 -1.75 28.57 15.11
CA GLN A 62 -1.33 29.46 14.03
C GLN A 62 -1.94 29.00 12.71
N ALA A 63 -2.50 29.93 11.93
CA ALA A 63 -3.13 29.64 10.63
C ALA A 63 -2.20 28.85 9.69
N ALA A 64 -0.90 29.17 9.69
CA ALA A 64 0.11 28.46 8.90
C ALA A 64 0.25 26.98 9.30
N MET A 65 0.12 26.65 10.59
CA MET A 65 0.17 25.26 11.07
C MET A 65 -1.06 24.48 10.62
N VAL A 66 -2.26 25.06 10.76
CA VAL A 66 -3.50 24.41 10.32
C VAL A 66 -3.52 24.20 8.81
N ALA A 67 -3.02 25.17 8.03
CA ALA A 67 -2.87 25.03 6.59
C ALA A 67 -1.96 23.84 6.21
N ARG A 68 -0.83 23.65 6.93
CA ARG A 68 0.05 22.50 6.73
C ARG A 68 -0.64 21.17 7.05
N LEU A 69 -1.42 21.09 8.13
CA LEU A 69 -2.18 19.89 8.47
C LEU A 69 -3.21 19.52 7.39
N LYS A 70 -3.95 20.51 6.88
CA LYS A 70 -4.88 20.32 5.75
C LYS A 70 -4.15 19.88 4.48
N GLN A 71 -2.94 20.39 4.24
CA GLN A 71 -2.11 19.94 3.12
C GLN A 71 -1.68 18.47 3.27
N GLU A 72 -1.25 18.04 4.46
CA GLU A 72 -0.89 16.64 4.71
C GLU A 72 -2.08 15.69 4.60
N GLN A 73 -3.27 16.10 5.04
CA GLN A 73 -4.52 15.37 4.77
C GLN A 73 -4.76 15.21 3.26
N GLY A 74 -4.55 16.27 2.47
CA GLY A 74 -4.63 16.21 1.02
C GLY A 74 -3.58 15.29 0.39
N ASN A 75 -2.36 15.27 0.92
CA ASN A 75 -1.29 14.38 0.48
C ASN A 75 -1.65 12.92 0.75
N LEU A 76 -2.12 12.60 1.96
CA LEU A 76 -2.59 11.26 2.32
C LEU A 76 -3.70 10.79 1.38
N ARG A 77 -4.69 11.64 1.09
CA ARG A 77 -5.77 11.33 0.15
C ARG A 77 -5.22 10.92 -1.22
N ARG A 78 -4.29 11.70 -1.75
CA ARG A 78 -3.65 11.40 -3.06
C ARG A 78 -2.87 10.10 -3.03
N ILE A 79 -2.14 9.82 -1.95
CA ILE A 79 -1.38 8.57 -1.81
C ILE A 79 -2.31 7.36 -1.76
N VAL A 80 -3.38 7.42 -0.97
CA VAL A 80 -4.40 6.35 -0.88
C VAL A 80 -5.01 6.07 -2.25
N ILE A 81 -5.46 7.11 -2.97
CA ILE A 81 -6.05 6.94 -4.31
C ILE A 81 -5.04 6.35 -5.31
N ARG A 82 -3.76 6.74 -5.22
CA ARG A 82 -2.72 6.18 -6.09
C ARG A 82 -2.47 4.70 -5.80
N ILE A 83 -2.40 4.32 -4.53
CA ILE A 83 -2.23 2.92 -4.13
C ILE A 83 -3.45 2.11 -4.57
N GLU A 84 -4.67 2.64 -4.40
CA GLU A 84 -5.88 1.98 -4.89
C GLU A 84 -5.83 1.77 -6.41
N THR A 85 -5.44 2.81 -7.14
CA THR A 85 -5.28 2.71 -8.59
C THR A 85 -4.29 1.60 -8.94
N ILE A 86 -3.14 1.53 -8.26
CA ILE A 86 -2.14 0.47 -8.49
C ILE A 86 -2.72 -0.93 -8.22
N ARG A 87 -3.49 -1.11 -7.13
CA ARG A 87 -4.13 -2.41 -6.79
C ARG A 87 -5.18 -2.84 -7.81
N GLU A 88 -5.93 -1.88 -8.34
CA GLU A 88 -7.05 -2.14 -9.26
C GLU A 88 -6.61 -2.16 -10.73
N THR A 89 -5.47 -1.56 -11.06
CA THR A 89 -4.87 -1.65 -12.40
C THR A 89 -3.91 -2.83 -12.45
N SER A 90 -4.38 -3.97 -12.97
CA SER A 90 -3.45 -5.01 -13.43
C SER A 90 -2.69 -4.52 -14.66
N PHE A 91 -1.54 -5.12 -14.98
CA PHE A 91 -0.96 -5.04 -16.32
C PHE A 91 -2.07 -5.29 -17.34
N VAL A 92 -2.11 -4.46 -18.39
CA VAL A 92 -3.15 -4.47 -19.42
C VAL A 92 -3.50 -5.91 -19.77
N SER A 93 -4.75 -6.34 -19.62
CA SER A 93 -5.19 -7.73 -19.85
C SER A 93 -4.66 -8.31 -21.18
N ALA A 94 -4.52 -7.46 -22.21
CA ALA A 94 -3.89 -7.81 -23.49
C ALA A 94 -2.40 -8.20 -23.39
N GLY A 95 -1.63 -7.58 -22.48
CA GLY A 95 -0.24 -7.90 -22.20
C GLY A 95 -0.07 -9.28 -21.57
N TYR A 96 -0.89 -9.64 -20.58
CA TYR A 96 -0.89 -11.01 -20.03
C TYR A 96 -1.32 -12.03 -21.07
N LEU A 97 -2.37 -11.73 -21.84
CA LEU A 97 -2.79 -12.60 -22.94
C LEU A 97 -1.66 -12.84 -23.95
N LEU A 98 -0.94 -11.78 -24.33
CA LEU A 98 0.19 -11.89 -25.24
C LEU A 98 1.35 -12.70 -24.63
N ALA A 99 1.67 -12.47 -23.36
CA ALA A 99 2.73 -13.20 -22.64
C ALA A 99 2.39 -14.69 -22.51
N ASP A 100 1.15 -15.02 -22.15
CA ASP A 100 0.66 -16.40 -22.05
C ASP A 100 0.73 -17.11 -23.41
N MET A 101 0.24 -16.46 -24.47
CA MET A 101 0.26 -17.03 -25.82
C MET A 101 1.69 -17.23 -26.33
N THR A 102 2.57 -16.24 -26.13
CA THR A 102 3.97 -16.32 -26.56
C THR A 102 4.71 -17.43 -25.82
N THR A 103 4.53 -17.51 -24.50
CA THR A 103 5.13 -18.56 -23.67
C THR A 103 4.62 -19.93 -24.08
N THR A 104 3.33 -20.07 -24.35
CA THR A 104 2.70 -21.33 -24.80
C THR A 104 3.25 -21.77 -26.16
N ILE A 105 3.27 -20.86 -27.15
CA ILE A 105 3.78 -21.15 -28.49
C ILE A 105 5.25 -21.53 -28.44
N LEU A 106 6.07 -20.82 -27.65
CA LEU A 106 7.49 -21.11 -27.51
C LEU A 106 7.73 -22.47 -26.86
N CYS A 107 7.03 -22.77 -25.75
CA CYS A 107 7.14 -24.07 -25.09
C CYS A 107 6.71 -25.21 -26.01
N LEU A 108 5.62 -25.03 -26.76
CA LEU A 108 5.18 -26.02 -27.75
C LEU A 108 6.21 -26.20 -28.87
N GLY A 109 6.77 -25.10 -29.38
CA GLY A 109 7.82 -25.12 -30.40
C GLY A 109 9.08 -25.85 -29.92
N LEU A 110 9.48 -25.63 -28.66
CA LEU A 110 10.61 -26.32 -28.03
C LEU A 110 10.38 -27.83 -27.90
N VAL A 111 9.17 -28.25 -27.51
CA VAL A 111 8.81 -29.68 -27.42
C VAL A 111 8.80 -30.35 -28.79
N LEU A 112 8.36 -29.63 -29.83
CA LEU A 112 8.33 -30.14 -31.20
C LEU A 112 9.69 -30.06 -31.91
N ALA A 113 10.66 -29.34 -31.36
CA ALA A 113 11.99 -29.18 -31.93
C ALA A 113 12.76 -30.52 -31.88
N ARG A 114 13.30 -30.92 -33.03
CA ARG A 114 14.18 -32.08 -33.15
C ARG A 114 15.60 -31.67 -32.74
N ILE A 115 15.92 -31.86 -31.47
CA ILE A 115 17.25 -31.62 -30.90
C ILE A 115 17.84 -32.97 -30.45
N GLU A 116 19.02 -33.31 -30.98
CA GLU A 116 19.81 -34.48 -30.60
C GLU A 116 21.10 -34.03 -29.92
N PRO A 117 21.58 -34.72 -28.86
CA PRO A 117 21.04 -35.92 -28.21
C PRO A 117 19.80 -35.66 -27.33
N PHE A 118 18.98 -36.70 -27.09
CA PHE A 118 17.70 -36.59 -26.36
C PHE A 118 17.82 -36.03 -24.93
N TYR A 119 18.85 -36.44 -24.19
CA TYR A 119 19.00 -35.98 -22.80
C TYR A 119 19.36 -34.49 -22.71
N GLU A 120 20.16 -34.00 -23.66
CA GLU A 120 20.49 -32.57 -23.76
C GLU A 120 19.25 -31.77 -24.14
N SER A 121 18.49 -32.25 -25.12
CA SER A 121 17.24 -31.58 -25.53
C SER A 121 16.22 -31.52 -24.41
N LEU A 122 16.01 -32.61 -23.67
CA LEU A 122 15.09 -32.62 -22.53
C LEU A 122 15.51 -31.60 -21.46
N PHE A 123 16.82 -31.48 -21.18
CA PHE A 123 17.34 -30.49 -20.24
C PHE A 123 17.07 -29.06 -20.71
N PHE A 124 17.41 -28.73 -21.96
CA PHE A 124 17.19 -27.38 -22.50
C PHE A 124 15.71 -27.00 -22.58
N VAL A 125 14.86 -27.90 -23.07
CA VAL A 125 13.40 -27.67 -23.11
C VAL A 125 12.86 -27.46 -21.70
N GLY A 126 13.24 -28.30 -20.74
CA GLY A 126 12.81 -28.18 -19.36
C GLY A 126 13.23 -26.85 -18.71
N VAL A 127 14.50 -26.47 -18.85
CA VAL A 127 15.03 -25.23 -18.24
C VAL A 127 14.43 -23.99 -18.89
N ILE A 128 14.32 -23.94 -20.23
CA ILE A 128 13.78 -22.77 -20.93
C ILE A 128 12.28 -22.62 -20.64
N SER A 129 11.51 -23.70 -20.71
CA SER A 129 10.09 -23.67 -20.36
C SER A 129 9.86 -23.28 -18.91
N TRP A 130 10.65 -23.83 -17.98
CA TRP A 130 10.58 -23.46 -16.57
C TRP A 130 10.89 -21.97 -16.37
N LEU A 131 11.97 -21.46 -16.98
CA LEU A 131 12.34 -20.06 -16.87
C LEU A 131 11.26 -19.13 -17.42
N MET A 132 10.63 -19.50 -18.55
CA MET A 132 9.60 -18.67 -19.16
C MET A 132 8.30 -18.65 -18.35
N ILE A 133 7.87 -19.81 -17.86
CA ILE A 133 6.71 -19.89 -16.95
C ILE A 133 7.00 -19.13 -15.66
N PHE A 134 8.20 -19.29 -15.10
CA PHE A 134 8.60 -18.59 -13.88
C PHE A 134 8.63 -17.07 -14.06
N LEU A 135 9.17 -16.56 -15.17
CA LEU A 135 9.14 -15.13 -15.47
C LEU A 135 7.70 -14.60 -15.55
N LEU A 136 6.80 -15.37 -16.14
CA LEU A 136 5.40 -15.00 -16.27
C LEU A 136 4.71 -14.96 -14.89
N LEU A 137 4.97 -15.96 -14.04
CA LEU A 137 4.50 -15.96 -12.64
C LEU A 137 5.07 -14.76 -11.86
N LEU A 138 6.35 -14.43 -12.06
CA LEU A 138 6.99 -13.30 -11.42
C LEU A 138 6.38 -11.96 -11.84
N ILE A 139 6.05 -11.79 -13.12
CA ILE A 139 5.36 -10.57 -13.60
C ILE A 139 3.96 -10.46 -13.00
N ARG A 140 3.27 -11.58 -12.78
CA ARG A 140 1.96 -11.59 -12.08
C ARG A 140 2.09 -11.20 -10.62
N ASP A 141 3.08 -11.75 -9.92
CA ASP A 141 3.36 -11.45 -8.51
C ASP A 141 3.76 -9.97 -8.29
N LEU A 142 4.55 -9.40 -9.21
CA LEU A 142 4.94 -7.98 -9.12
C LEU A 142 3.84 -6.97 -9.46
N ASP A 143 2.74 -7.40 -10.08
CA ASP A 143 1.69 -6.49 -10.57
C ASP A 143 0.95 -5.80 -9.43
N ASN A 144 0.67 -6.55 -8.36
CA ASN A 144 0.09 -6.02 -7.14
C ASN A 144 1.07 -6.13 -5.96
N PRO A 145 1.95 -5.14 -5.75
CA PRO A 145 2.89 -5.13 -4.61
C PRO A 145 2.21 -4.92 -3.25
N PHE A 146 0.87 -4.86 -3.21
CA PHE A 146 0.04 -4.70 -2.02
C PHE A 146 -0.98 -5.84 -1.88
N GLY A 147 -0.64 -7.03 -2.39
CA GLY A 147 -1.48 -8.23 -2.49
C GLY A 147 -1.62 -9.04 -1.19
N TYR A 148 -1.62 -8.40 -0.01
CA TYR A 148 -1.64 -9.09 1.30
C TYR A 148 -2.88 -9.96 1.56
N TYR A 149 -3.88 -9.90 0.69
CA TYR A 149 -5.12 -10.67 0.73
C TYR A 149 -5.17 -11.76 -0.36
N GLU A 150 -4.14 -11.88 -1.19
CA GLU A 150 -4.01 -12.85 -2.27
C GLU A 150 -3.22 -14.07 -1.80
N GLU A 151 -3.63 -15.28 -2.20
CA GLU A 151 -2.98 -16.53 -1.75
C GLU A 151 -1.56 -16.72 -2.30
N PHE A 152 -1.23 -16.05 -3.41
CA PHE A 152 0.00 -16.25 -4.17
C PHE A 152 0.83 -14.95 -4.32
N SER A 153 0.78 -14.05 -3.33
CA SER A 153 1.67 -12.89 -3.27
C SER A 153 2.95 -13.21 -2.51
N GLY A 154 4.09 -13.21 -3.20
CA GLY A 154 5.42 -13.46 -2.64
C GLY A 154 6.30 -12.21 -2.54
N ALA A 155 5.99 -11.17 -3.34
CA ALA A 155 6.77 -9.96 -3.49
C ALA A 155 6.12 -8.71 -2.87
N ASP A 156 5.32 -8.89 -1.81
CA ASP A 156 4.66 -7.80 -1.10
C ASP A 156 5.64 -6.79 -0.48
N VAL A 157 5.27 -5.52 -0.54
CA VAL A 157 5.99 -4.46 0.17
C VAL A 157 5.87 -4.66 1.68
N SER A 158 6.88 -4.29 2.46
CA SER A 158 6.75 -4.38 3.92
C SER A 158 5.88 -3.25 4.48
N LEU A 159 4.84 -3.61 5.27
CA LEU A 159 4.05 -2.65 6.05
C LEU A 159 4.68 -2.28 7.40
N ALA A 160 5.84 -2.86 7.75
CA ALA A 160 6.50 -2.63 9.03
C ALA A 160 6.71 -1.14 9.40
N PRO A 161 7.06 -0.23 8.46
CA PRO A 161 7.17 1.19 8.77
C PRO A 161 5.83 1.82 9.18
N LEU A 162 4.73 1.37 8.57
CA LEU A 162 3.38 1.84 8.90
C LEU A 162 2.93 1.27 10.24
N GLU A 163 3.13 -0.02 10.48
CA GLU A 163 2.86 -0.66 11.77
C GLU A 163 3.59 0.04 12.92
N ALA A 164 4.88 0.32 12.72
CA ALA A 164 5.69 1.07 13.68
C ALA A 164 5.16 2.50 13.90
N ALA A 165 4.66 3.16 12.86
CA ALA A 165 4.06 4.49 12.99
C ALA A 165 2.74 4.45 13.78
N VAL A 166 1.87 3.46 13.53
CA VAL A 166 0.63 3.25 14.27
C VAL A 166 0.92 2.97 15.73
N LEU A 167 1.86 2.07 16.03
CA LEU A 167 2.27 1.76 17.40
C LEU A 167 2.74 3.00 18.17
N ARG A 168 3.49 3.90 17.50
CA ARG A 168 3.94 5.16 18.09
C ARG A 168 2.79 6.14 18.34
N LEU A 169 1.78 6.17 17.48
CA LEU A 169 0.58 6.99 17.65
C LEU A 169 -0.30 6.47 18.79
N GLU A 170 -0.44 5.14 18.91
CA GLU A 170 -1.13 4.49 20.03
C GLU A 170 -0.43 4.77 21.36
N ALA A 171 0.89 4.66 21.42
CA ALA A 171 1.65 5.02 22.61
C ALA A 171 1.48 6.50 22.99
N ALA A 172 1.42 7.40 22.00
CA ALA A 172 1.21 8.82 22.23
C ALA A 172 -0.23 9.15 22.68
N SER A 173 -1.23 8.38 22.24
CA SER A 173 -2.65 8.61 22.58
C SER A 173 -3.10 7.89 23.87
N GLY A 174 -2.46 6.78 24.22
CA GLY A 174 -2.71 5.99 25.43
C GLY A 174 -1.85 6.40 26.65
N GLY A 175 -0.86 7.27 26.47
CA GLY A 175 0.02 7.74 27.55
C GLY A 175 -0.68 8.72 28.51
N ARG A 176 -1.24 8.17 29.60
CA ARG A 176 -1.32 8.81 30.93
C ARG A 176 -0.44 8.03 31.89
#